data_AF-A0A350Y858-F1
#
_entry.id   AF-A0A350Y858-F1
#
_cell.length_a   1.000
_cell.length_b   1.000
_cell.length_c   1.000
_cell.angle_alpha   90.00
_cell.angle_beta   90.00
_cell.angle_gamma   90.00
#
_symmetry.space_group_name_H-M   'P 1'
#
loop_
_entity.id
_entity.type
_entity.pdbx_description
1 polymer ?
#
loop_
_entity_poly.entity_id
_entity_poly.type
_entity_poly.pdbx_seq_one_letter_code
_entity_poly.pdbx_strand_id
1 'polypeptide(L)'
;MGDFQDTFKLQKFDLDQIAKVSGIDTLSASLDQFGVMSRQTLDSLTKAVPNLGDFPIEQVLPVKDLITQSVGSFDATKTLNQLLAQSPQLGDISLANLDLSQYNVADIPNLEITQLGAFKDWQAVKIQDIPGLAKVPFNNFPDSPQTIGQTVGTVDVVFGAAEQKRDRSISGSTKVGFGVPCDKGCGHIELSGGTVLGRQWDSGKYQEVKGGQGVLGAVNGGKEPTGRHPFGEAFKVVIWDVSETQGTASMAMFFRICSRG
;
A
#
# COMPACT_ATOMS: atom_id res chain seq x y z
N MET A 1 3.32 1.53 -2.82
CA MET A 1 3.45 0.41 -1.86
C MET A 1 4.70 0.53 -0.97
N GLY A 2 5.75 1.26 -1.34
CA GLY A 2 7.00 1.34 -0.58
C GLY A 2 6.87 1.72 0.90
N ASP A 3 6.01 2.67 1.26
CA ASP A 3 5.83 3.08 2.67
C ASP A 3 5.23 1.96 3.56
N PHE A 4 4.59 0.96 2.94
CA PHE A 4 4.04 -0.21 3.62
C PHE A 4 5.02 -1.39 3.69
N GLN A 5 6.17 -1.31 2.98
CA GLN A 5 7.16 -2.38 2.92
C GLN A 5 7.72 -2.73 4.29
N ASP A 6 8.06 -1.70 5.07
CA ASP A 6 8.70 -1.90 6.37
C ASP A 6 7.70 -2.18 7.48
N THR A 7 6.49 -1.67 7.32
CA THR A 7 5.44 -1.71 8.33
C THR A 7 4.57 -2.96 8.26
N PHE A 8 4.14 -3.35 7.05
CA PHE A 8 3.19 -4.46 6.85
C PHE A 8 3.78 -5.62 6.04
N LYS A 9 5.00 -5.46 5.53
CA LYS A 9 5.70 -6.45 4.69
C LYS A 9 4.84 -6.90 3.48
N LEU A 10 4.07 -5.99 2.89
CA LEU A 10 3.15 -6.30 1.76
C LEU A 10 3.85 -6.95 0.56
N GLN A 11 5.14 -6.72 0.38
CA GLN A 11 5.96 -7.37 -0.65
C GLN A 11 6.01 -8.90 -0.56
N LYS A 12 5.68 -9.46 0.61
CA LYS A 12 5.66 -10.91 0.83
C LYS A 12 4.37 -11.58 0.36
N PHE A 13 3.33 -10.79 0.07
CA PHE A 13 2.13 -11.33 -0.54
C PHE A 13 2.38 -11.81 -1.96
N ASP A 14 1.59 -12.79 -2.38
CA ASP A 14 1.34 -13.17 -3.77
C ASP A 14 -0.18 -13.10 -4.04
N LEU A 15 -0.61 -13.24 -5.30
CA LEU A 15 -2.03 -13.09 -5.66
C LEU A 15 -2.90 -14.26 -5.17
N ASP A 16 -2.33 -15.45 -4.99
CA ASP A 16 -3.01 -16.61 -4.42
C ASP A 16 -3.34 -16.40 -2.93
N GLN A 17 -2.39 -15.88 -2.15
CA GLN A 17 -2.61 -15.49 -0.76
C GLN A 17 -3.66 -14.38 -0.65
N ILE A 18 -3.58 -13.37 -1.53
CA ILE A 18 -4.56 -12.28 -1.57
C ILE A 18 -5.95 -12.82 -1.91
N ALA A 19 -6.09 -13.71 -2.89
CA ALA A 19 -7.37 -14.33 -3.25
C ALA A 19 -7.99 -15.06 -2.06
N LYS A 20 -7.20 -15.89 -1.36
CA LYS A 20 -7.65 -16.67 -0.20
C LYS A 20 -8.20 -15.80 0.93
N VAL A 21 -7.58 -14.63 1.17
CA VAL A 21 -8.00 -13.75 2.27
C VAL A 21 -9.13 -12.80 1.85
N SER A 22 -9.06 -12.26 0.64
CA SER A 22 -10.03 -11.26 0.17
C SER A 22 -11.33 -11.87 -0.37
N GLY A 23 -11.31 -13.16 -0.74
CA GLY A 23 -12.41 -13.82 -1.44
C GLY A 23 -12.59 -13.37 -2.89
N ILE A 24 -11.61 -12.67 -3.45
CA ILE A 24 -11.61 -12.19 -4.83
C ILE A 24 -10.87 -13.20 -5.72
N ASP A 25 -11.44 -13.53 -6.88
CA ASP A 25 -10.72 -14.25 -7.93
C ASP A 25 -9.68 -13.34 -8.57
N THR A 26 -8.41 -13.57 -8.24
CA THR A 26 -7.28 -12.79 -8.78
C THR A 26 -6.76 -13.37 -10.09
N LEU A 27 -7.10 -14.62 -10.44
CA LEU A 27 -6.65 -15.27 -11.67
C LEU A 27 -7.39 -14.75 -12.91
N SER A 28 -8.66 -14.39 -12.74
CA SER A 28 -9.47 -13.75 -13.78
C SER A 28 -9.23 -12.25 -13.93
N ALA A 29 -8.39 -11.66 -13.07
CA ALA A 29 -8.05 -10.24 -13.18
C ALA A 29 -7.19 -10.03 -14.42
N SER A 30 -7.48 -8.96 -15.16
CA SER A 30 -6.69 -8.61 -16.34
C SER A 30 -5.31 -8.09 -15.94
N LEU A 31 -4.30 -8.26 -16.80
CA LEU A 31 -2.92 -7.87 -16.48
C LEU A 31 -2.76 -6.35 -16.29
N ASP A 32 -3.61 -5.54 -16.91
CA ASP A 32 -3.63 -4.08 -16.69
C ASP A 32 -4.15 -3.68 -15.29
N GLN A 33 -4.96 -4.53 -14.65
CA GLN A 33 -5.39 -4.36 -13.26
C GLN A 33 -4.33 -4.78 -12.25
N PHE A 34 -3.32 -5.56 -12.68
CA PHE A 34 -2.16 -5.89 -11.87
C PHE A 34 -1.02 -4.91 -12.15
N GLY A 35 -1.05 -3.75 -11.48
CA GLY A 35 -0.25 -2.56 -11.81
C GLY A 35 1.27 -2.71 -11.80
N VAL A 36 1.81 -3.87 -11.40
CA VAL A 36 3.23 -4.21 -11.60
C VAL A 36 3.54 -4.61 -13.05
N MET A 37 2.57 -5.13 -13.82
CA MET A 37 2.78 -5.71 -15.15
C MET A 37 3.29 -4.71 -16.17
N SER A 38 2.70 -3.50 -16.21
CA SER A 38 3.13 -2.42 -17.11
C SER A 38 4.54 -1.88 -16.83
N ARG A 39 5.18 -2.31 -15.73
CA ARG A 39 6.53 -1.93 -15.33
C ARG A 39 7.58 -2.99 -15.66
N GLN A 40 7.14 -4.16 -16.12
CA GLN A 40 8.04 -5.27 -16.41
C GLN A 40 8.55 -5.22 -17.84
N THR A 41 9.79 -5.70 -18.02
CA THR A 41 10.30 -6.14 -19.31
C THR A 41 10.29 -7.67 -19.36
N LEU A 42 10.54 -8.28 -20.53
CA LEU A 42 10.71 -9.74 -20.61
C LEU A 42 11.78 -10.25 -19.63
N ASP A 43 12.91 -9.53 -19.53
CA ASP A 43 13.98 -9.89 -18.60
C ASP A 43 13.55 -9.79 -17.14
N SER A 44 12.88 -8.69 -16.75
CA SER A 44 12.48 -8.50 -15.35
C SER A 44 11.37 -9.46 -14.95
N LEU A 45 10.43 -9.74 -15.87
CA LEU A 45 9.37 -10.72 -15.67
C LEU A 45 9.95 -12.13 -15.49
N THR A 46 10.88 -12.55 -16.36
CA THR A 46 11.52 -13.87 -16.29
C THR A 46 12.32 -14.06 -15.00
N LYS A 47 12.95 -13.00 -14.50
CA LYS A 47 13.68 -13.02 -13.21
C LYS A 47 12.74 -13.05 -12.01
N ALA A 48 11.58 -12.40 -12.11
CA ALA A 48 10.62 -12.31 -11.01
C ALA A 48 9.77 -13.58 -10.87
N VAL A 49 9.24 -14.09 -11.98
CA VAL A 49 8.26 -15.19 -11.98
C VAL A 49 8.97 -16.54 -11.98
N PRO A 50 8.76 -17.41 -10.96
CA PRO A 50 9.45 -18.69 -10.85
C PRO A 50 9.25 -19.58 -12.09
N ASN A 51 10.36 -20.10 -12.61
CA ASN A 51 10.41 -21.02 -13.75
C ASN A 51 9.81 -20.48 -15.06
N LEU A 52 9.40 -19.20 -15.15
CA LEU A 52 8.78 -18.66 -16.36
C LEU A 52 9.68 -18.83 -17.60
N GLY A 53 10.99 -18.68 -17.40
CA GLY A 53 12.00 -18.83 -18.45
C GLY A 53 12.03 -20.21 -19.11
N ASP A 54 11.55 -21.24 -18.43
CA ASP A 54 11.62 -22.64 -18.88
C ASP A 54 10.34 -23.08 -19.62
N PHE A 55 9.29 -22.25 -19.63
CA PHE A 55 8.10 -22.53 -20.43
C PHE A 55 8.37 -22.27 -21.91
N PRO A 56 7.86 -23.13 -22.81
CA PRO A 56 7.77 -22.80 -24.23
C PRO A 56 7.00 -21.51 -24.43
N ILE A 57 7.51 -20.61 -25.28
CA ILE A 57 6.90 -19.29 -25.47
C ILE A 57 5.46 -19.40 -25.98
N GLU A 58 5.15 -20.42 -26.79
CA GLU A 58 3.79 -20.68 -27.26
C GLU A 58 2.76 -20.95 -26.15
N GLN A 59 3.20 -21.30 -24.94
CA GLN A 59 2.34 -21.56 -23.78
C GLN A 59 2.15 -20.32 -22.90
N VAL A 60 2.86 -19.22 -23.17
CA VAL A 60 2.76 -17.96 -22.43
C VAL A 60 2.26 -16.88 -23.39
N LEU A 61 0.95 -16.83 -23.59
CA LEU A 61 0.32 -16.04 -24.65
C LEU A 61 0.72 -14.55 -24.65
N PRO A 62 0.74 -13.83 -23.51
CA PRO A 62 1.14 -12.43 -23.49
C PRO A 62 2.60 -12.22 -23.93
N VAL A 63 3.49 -13.15 -23.56
CA VAL A 63 4.91 -13.11 -23.95
C VAL A 63 5.08 -13.40 -25.43
N LYS A 64 4.37 -14.41 -25.94
CA LYS A 64 4.36 -14.72 -27.38
C LYS A 64 3.92 -13.51 -28.20
N ASP A 65 2.78 -12.92 -27.86
CA ASP A 65 2.21 -11.82 -28.62
C ASP A 65 3.11 -10.58 -28.57
N LEU A 66 3.70 -10.28 -27.42
CA LEU A 66 4.67 -9.19 -27.26
C LEU A 66 5.91 -9.37 -28.15
N ILE A 67 6.46 -10.60 -28.21
CA ILE A 67 7.60 -10.91 -29.08
C ILE A 67 7.18 -10.83 -30.56
N THR A 68 6.02 -11.39 -30.92
CA THR A 68 5.49 -11.32 -32.30
C THR A 68 5.31 -9.89 -32.76
N GLN A 69 4.78 -8.99 -31.92
CA GLN A 69 4.64 -7.57 -32.26
C GLN A 69 6.00 -6.87 -32.45
N SER A 70 7.03 -7.35 -31.77
CA SER A 70 8.36 -6.72 -31.78
C SER A 70 9.25 -7.19 -32.93
N VAL A 71 9.22 -8.49 -33.29
CA VAL A 71 10.11 -9.07 -34.31
C VAL A 71 9.40 -9.84 -35.43
N GLY A 72 8.08 -9.95 -35.38
CA GLY A 72 7.31 -10.72 -36.35
C GLY A 72 7.36 -12.23 -36.07
N SER A 73 7.95 -13.00 -36.98
CA SER A 73 8.00 -14.46 -36.89
C SER A 73 9.22 -14.94 -36.10
N PHE A 74 9.00 -15.89 -35.19
CA PHE A 74 10.06 -16.55 -34.42
C PHE A 74 9.64 -17.99 -34.09
N ASP A 75 10.59 -18.79 -33.60
CA ASP A 75 10.31 -20.15 -33.15
C ASP A 75 9.75 -20.15 -31.72
N ALA A 76 8.42 -20.17 -31.61
CA ALA A 76 7.71 -20.15 -30.34
C ALA A 76 7.75 -21.47 -29.56
N THR A 77 8.30 -22.54 -30.15
CA THR A 77 8.50 -23.84 -29.46
C THR A 77 9.70 -23.79 -28.51
N LYS A 78 10.62 -22.82 -28.71
CA LYS A 78 11.72 -22.55 -27.78
C LYS A 78 11.20 -22.02 -26.46
N THR A 79 11.96 -22.29 -25.41
CA THR A 79 11.75 -21.65 -24.10
C THR A 79 12.17 -20.19 -24.13
N LEU A 80 11.59 -19.39 -23.23
CA LEU A 80 11.94 -17.98 -23.11
C LEU A 80 13.43 -17.78 -22.80
N ASN A 81 14.02 -18.61 -21.94
CA ASN A 81 15.46 -18.61 -21.63
C ASN A 81 16.32 -18.87 -22.88
N GLN A 82 15.95 -19.83 -23.72
CA GLN A 82 16.68 -20.13 -24.96
C GLN A 82 16.61 -18.96 -25.95
N LEU A 83 15.46 -18.30 -26.05
CA LEU A 83 15.31 -17.15 -26.93
C LEU A 83 16.13 -15.96 -26.42
N LEU A 84 16.06 -15.63 -25.13
CA LEU A 84 16.81 -14.52 -24.52
C LEU A 84 18.32 -14.77 -24.56
N ALA A 85 18.78 -16.02 -24.47
CA ALA A 85 20.18 -16.36 -24.66
C ALA A 85 20.68 -16.10 -26.10
N GLN A 86 19.82 -16.29 -27.11
CA GLN A 86 20.13 -16.07 -28.53
C GLN A 86 20.01 -14.60 -28.93
N SER A 87 19.05 -13.90 -28.34
CA SER A 87 18.74 -12.49 -28.64
C SER A 87 18.52 -11.71 -27.33
N PRO A 88 19.59 -11.39 -26.58
CA PRO A 88 19.48 -10.74 -25.28
C PRO A 88 18.75 -9.39 -25.32
N GLN A 89 18.82 -8.68 -26.45
CA GLN A 89 18.12 -7.41 -26.66
C GLN A 89 16.58 -7.51 -26.56
N LEU A 90 16.01 -8.71 -26.70
CA LEU A 90 14.57 -8.90 -26.51
C LEU A 90 14.17 -8.80 -25.03
N GLY A 91 15.12 -9.02 -24.10
CA GLY A 91 14.89 -8.89 -22.67
C GLY A 91 14.41 -7.49 -22.26
N ASP A 92 14.82 -6.45 -22.99
CA ASP A 92 14.47 -5.05 -22.71
C ASP A 92 13.07 -4.65 -23.21
N ILE A 93 12.37 -5.53 -23.94
CA ILE A 93 11.02 -5.25 -24.44
C ILE A 93 10.07 -5.14 -23.25
N SER A 94 9.41 -3.98 -23.14
CA SER A 94 8.44 -3.68 -22.09
C SER A 94 7.09 -4.34 -22.35
N LEU A 95 6.49 -4.91 -21.31
CA LEU A 95 5.10 -5.39 -21.34
C LEU A 95 4.10 -4.25 -21.58
N ALA A 96 4.46 -3.00 -21.29
CA ALA A 96 3.61 -1.84 -21.59
C ALA A 96 3.35 -1.62 -23.09
N ASN A 97 4.11 -2.29 -23.97
CA ASN A 97 3.87 -2.24 -25.41
C ASN A 97 2.69 -3.10 -25.85
N LEU A 98 2.18 -3.97 -24.96
CA LEU A 98 1.04 -4.85 -25.18
C LEU A 98 -0.23 -4.23 -24.60
N ASP A 99 -1.38 -4.47 -25.23
CA ASP A 99 -2.67 -4.20 -24.59
C ASP A 99 -2.94 -5.25 -23.50
N LEU A 100 -2.48 -4.96 -22.28
CA LEU A 100 -2.57 -5.83 -21.12
C LEU A 100 -4.01 -6.14 -20.69
N SER A 101 -5.01 -5.39 -21.17
CA SER A 101 -6.42 -5.66 -20.89
C SER A 101 -6.95 -6.93 -21.58
N GLN A 102 -6.25 -7.43 -22.60
CA GLN A 102 -6.63 -8.61 -23.37
C GLN A 102 -6.17 -9.93 -22.72
N TYR A 103 -5.43 -9.85 -21.60
CA TYR A 103 -4.81 -10.99 -20.95
C TYR A 103 -5.13 -10.97 -19.46
N ASN A 104 -5.17 -12.16 -18.86
CA ASN A 104 -5.43 -12.35 -17.45
C ASN A 104 -4.17 -12.83 -16.72
N VAL A 105 -4.20 -12.75 -15.39
CA VAL A 105 -3.14 -13.29 -14.52
C VAL A 105 -2.86 -14.76 -14.83
N ALA A 106 -3.90 -15.56 -15.09
CA ALA A 106 -3.77 -16.98 -15.43
C ALA A 106 -3.04 -17.26 -16.75
N ASP A 107 -2.89 -16.28 -17.65
CA ASP A 107 -2.21 -16.47 -18.93
C ASP A 107 -0.67 -16.46 -18.80
N ILE A 108 -0.16 -16.14 -17.60
CA ILE A 108 1.27 -16.21 -17.27
C ILE A 108 1.46 -17.27 -16.17
N PRO A 109 2.08 -18.42 -16.47
CA PRO A 109 2.31 -19.47 -15.48
C PRO A 109 3.08 -18.98 -14.25
N ASN A 110 2.65 -19.41 -13.06
CA ASN A 110 3.23 -19.09 -11.75
C ASN A 110 3.17 -17.60 -11.35
N LEU A 111 2.47 -16.76 -12.11
CA LEU A 111 2.35 -15.34 -11.77
C LEU A 111 1.63 -15.15 -10.44
N GLU A 112 0.62 -15.97 -10.17
CA GLU A 112 -0.24 -15.91 -9.00
C GLU A 112 0.48 -16.25 -7.70
N ILE A 113 1.52 -17.07 -7.76
CA ILE A 113 2.37 -17.47 -6.63
C ILE A 113 3.66 -16.64 -6.54
N THR A 114 3.82 -15.64 -7.42
CA THR A 114 4.99 -14.76 -7.39
C THR A 114 4.80 -13.66 -6.36
N GLN A 115 5.75 -13.53 -5.44
CA GLN A 115 5.71 -12.48 -4.43
C GLN A 115 5.76 -11.08 -5.06
N LEU A 116 4.93 -10.16 -4.60
CA LEU A 116 4.88 -8.77 -5.08
C LEU A 116 6.26 -8.10 -5.08
N GLY A 117 7.09 -8.43 -4.08
CA GLY A 117 8.44 -7.92 -3.92
C GLY A 117 9.45 -8.35 -4.98
N ALA A 118 9.15 -9.39 -5.77
CA ALA A 118 10.02 -9.89 -6.81
C ALA A 118 9.97 -9.04 -8.10
N PHE A 119 8.86 -8.34 -8.33
CA PHE A 119 8.68 -7.53 -9.54
C PHE A 119 9.48 -6.24 -9.50
N LYS A 120 9.98 -5.82 -10.65
CA LYS A 120 10.65 -4.52 -10.79
C LYS A 120 9.67 -3.39 -10.45
N ASP A 121 10.15 -2.40 -9.70
CA ASP A 121 9.43 -1.16 -9.34
C ASP A 121 8.06 -1.39 -8.64
N TRP A 122 7.89 -2.54 -7.97
CA TRP A 122 6.67 -2.86 -7.23
C TRP A 122 6.35 -1.80 -6.17
N GLN A 123 7.36 -1.16 -5.57
CA GLN A 123 7.17 -0.13 -4.54
C GLN A 123 6.35 1.08 -5.06
N ALA A 124 6.41 1.37 -6.36
CA ALA A 124 5.74 2.50 -6.99
C ALA A 124 4.25 2.25 -7.28
N VAL A 125 3.78 1.00 -7.17
CA VAL A 125 2.38 0.62 -7.44
C VAL A 125 1.48 1.00 -6.26
N LYS A 126 0.20 1.33 -6.52
CA LYS A 126 -0.77 1.62 -5.46
C LYS A 126 -1.43 0.34 -4.97
N ILE A 127 -1.90 0.33 -3.73
CA ILE A 127 -2.62 -0.83 -3.15
C ILE A 127 -3.86 -1.19 -3.99
N GLN A 128 -4.58 -0.19 -4.49
CA GLN A 128 -5.77 -0.37 -5.32
C GLN A 128 -5.47 -0.96 -6.71
N ASP A 129 -4.22 -0.90 -7.16
CA ASP A 129 -3.76 -1.42 -8.46
C ASP A 129 -3.22 -2.85 -8.30
N ILE A 130 -3.51 -3.52 -7.18
CA ILE A 130 -3.22 -4.94 -6.97
C ILE A 130 -4.56 -5.66 -6.73
N PRO A 131 -4.94 -6.63 -7.58
CA PRO A 131 -6.22 -7.32 -7.46
C PRO A 131 -6.45 -7.87 -6.05
N GLY A 132 -7.58 -7.48 -5.44
CA GLY A 132 -7.98 -7.94 -4.10
C GLY A 132 -7.24 -7.33 -2.90
N LEU A 133 -6.07 -6.69 -3.07
CA LEU A 133 -5.24 -6.26 -1.94
C LEU A 133 -5.93 -5.23 -1.04
N ALA A 134 -6.69 -4.30 -1.61
CA ALA A 134 -7.46 -3.30 -0.86
C ALA A 134 -8.58 -3.90 0.02
N LYS A 135 -8.91 -5.18 -0.18
CA LYS A 135 -9.92 -5.92 0.59
C LYS A 135 -9.30 -6.82 1.67
N VAL A 136 -7.98 -6.93 1.72
CA VAL A 136 -7.28 -7.72 2.74
C VAL A 136 -7.30 -6.98 4.08
N PRO A 137 -7.88 -7.57 5.14
CA PRO A 137 -7.87 -6.98 6.48
C PRO A 137 -6.43 -6.86 7.03
N PHE A 138 -6.16 -5.83 7.85
CA PHE A 138 -4.81 -5.58 8.41
C PHE A 138 -4.27 -6.74 9.26
N ASN A 139 -5.14 -7.49 9.96
CA ASN A 139 -4.76 -8.67 10.75
C ASN A 139 -4.41 -9.90 9.89
N ASN A 140 -4.53 -9.79 8.57
CA ASN A 140 -4.07 -10.78 7.61
C ASN A 140 -2.85 -10.32 6.81
N PHE A 141 -2.31 -9.12 7.08
CA PHE A 141 -1.06 -8.68 6.45
C PHE A 141 0.13 -9.55 6.92
N PRO A 142 1.17 -9.75 6.08
CA PRO A 142 2.31 -10.61 6.40
C PRO A 142 3.02 -10.19 7.68
N ASP A 143 3.03 -8.89 7.97
CA ASP A 143 3.37 -8.34 9.28
C ASP A 143 2.17 -7.53 9.79
N SER A 144 1.32 -8.21 10.57
CA SER A 144 0.07 -7.63 11.05
C SER A 144 0.33 -6.65 12.20
N PRO A 145 -0.17 -5.40 12.12
CA PRO A 145 0.01 -4.43 13.18
C PRO A 145 -0.63 -4.91 14.48
N GLN A 146 0.13 -4.90 15.57
CA GLN A 146 -0.38 -5.22 16.90
C GLN A 146 -0.95 -3.96 17.56
N THR A 147 -2.18 -4.05 18.09
CA THR A 147 -2.78 -2.95 18.84
C THR A 147 -2.03 -2.74 20.15
N ILE A 148 -1.67 -1.50 20.45
CA ILE A 148 -1.08 -1.09 21.72
C ILE A 148 -2.13 -0.35 22.54
N GLY A 149 -2.45 -0.90 23.70
CA GLY A 149 -3.42 -0.33 24.64
C GLY A 149 -4.44 -1.38 25.11
N GLN A 150 -5.19 -1.02 26.16
CA GLN A 150 -6.21 -1.89 26.76
C GLN A 150 -7.64 -1.36 26.56
N THR A 151 -7.81 -0.25 25.83
CA THR A 151 -9.10 0.42 25.68
C THR A 151 -9.32 0.78 24.22
N VAL A 152 -10.46 0.33 23.68
CA VAL A 152 -10.98 0.75 22.38
C VAL A 152 -12.07 1.78 22.65
N GLY A 153 -11.93 2.96 22.04
CA GLY A 153 -12.97 3.99 22.05
C GLY A 153 -13.85 3.91 20.82
N THR A 154 -15.13 4.22 20.97
CA THR A 154 -16.05 4.46 19.85
C THR A 154 -16.21 5.95 19.63
N VAL A 155 -16.47 6.37 18.40
CA VAL A 155 -16.82 7.76 18.13
C VAL A 155 -18.20 8.04 18.73
N ASP A 156 -18.28 9.03 19.61
CA ASP A 156 -19.55 9.51 20.18
C ASP A 156 -20.08 10.68 19.35
N VAL A 157 -19.29 11.75 19.26
CA VAL A 157 -19.66 12.99 18.56
C VAL A 157 -18.47 13.50 17.76
N VAL A 158 -18.75 14.16 16.63
CA VAL A 158 -17.76 14.84 15.81
C VAL A 158 -17.98 16.34 15.89
N PHE A 159 -16.92 17.10 16.17
CA PHE A 159 -16.97 18.56 16.23
C PHE A 159 -16.02 19.20 15.21
N GLY A 160 -16.48 20.29 14.58
CA GLY A 160 -15.72 21.03 13.58
C GLY A 160 -14.62 21.93 14.15
N ALA A 161 -13.86 22.56 13.28
CA ALA A 161 -12.74 23.45 13.65
C ALA A 161 -13.16 24.77 14.33
N ALA A 162 -14.46 25.03 14.49
CA ALA A 162 -14.95 26.17 15.27
C ALA A 162 -14.67 26.00 16.77
N GLU A 163 -14.49 24.75 17.23
CA GLU A 163 -14.15 24.44 18.61
C GLU A 163 -12.79 24.99 19.04
N GLN A 164 -12.68 25.29 20.33
CA GLN A 164 -11.49 25.89 20.94
C GLN A 164 -11.29 25.33 22.36
N LYS A 165 -10.08 25.51 22.91
CA LYS A 165 -9.72 25.19 24.30
C LYS A 165 -10.15 23.78 24.75
N ARG A 166 -9.66 22.75 24.05
CA ARG A 166 -9.83 21.34 24.41
C ARG A 166 -8.64 20.87 25.24
N ASP A 167 -8.89 20.52 26.50
CA ASP A 167 -7.86 20.14 27.48
C ASP A 167 -7.83 18.63 27.79
N ARG A 168 -8.91 17.90 27.48
CA ARG A 168 -9.03 16.45 27.66
C ARG A 168 -8.59 15.67 26.41
N SER A 169 -7.62 16.22 25.69
CA SER A 169 -7.05 15.61 24.49
C SER A 169 -6.38 14.28 24.79
N ILE A 170 -6.48 13.37 23.83
CA ILE A 170 -5.63 12.19 23.71
C ILE A 170 -4.64 12.35 22.55
N SER A 171 -4.59 13.44 21.82
CA SER A 171 -3.67 13.60 20.70
C SER A 171 -2.28 14.07 21.14
N GLY A 172 -1.25 13.75 20.36
CA GLY A 172 0.08 14.32 20.51
C GLY A 172 1.16 13.61 19.71
N SER A 173 2.32 13.42 20.34
CA SER A 173 3.46 12.69 19.79
C SER A 173 4.19 11.89 20.86
N THR A 174 5.11 11.02 20.42
CA THR A 174 6.02 10.33 21.34
C THR A 174 6.97 11.28 22.07
N LYS A 175 7.20 12.49 21.54
CA LYS A 175 8.14 13.46 22.09
C LYS A 175 7.51 14.38 23.15
N VAL A 176 6.26 14.79 22.96
CA VAL A 176 5.56 15.69 23.90
C VAL A 176 4.47 14.99 24.71
N GLY A 177 4.29 13.69 24.50
CA GLY A 177 3.21 12.92 25.10
C GLY A 177 1.91 13.03 24.30
N PHE A 178 0.92 12.21 24.68
CA PHE A 178 -0.36 12.07 23.98
C PHE A 178 -1.53 12.68 24.77
N GLY A 179 -1.37 13.90 25.24
CA GLY A 179 -2.41 14.65 25.95
C GLY A 179 -2.21 16.14 25.74
N VAL A 180 -1.82 16.52 24.53
CA VAL A 180 -1.49 17.90 24.21
C VAL A 180 -2.80 18.66 24.03
N PRO A 181 -3.09 19.68 24.85
CA PRO A 181 -4.33 20.45 24.70
C PRO A 181 -4.36 21.20 23.37
N CYS A 182 -5.55 21.41 22.82
CA CYS A 182 -5.77 22.22 21.64
C CYS A 182 -6.41 23.57 22.01
N ASP A 183 -5.80 24.68 21.59
CA ASP A 183 -6.29 26.02 21.95
C ASP A 183 -7.27 26.61 20.93
N LYS A 184 -7.02 26.42 19.63
CA LYS A 184 -7.80 27.01 18.53
C LYS A 184 -7.92 26.03 17.37
N GLY A 185 -9.02 26.09 16.61
CA GLY A 185 -9.16 25.27 15.42
C GLY A 185 -9.36 23.78 15.75
N CYS A 186 -9.98 23.47 16.88
CA CYS A 186 -9.92 22.16 17.51
C CYS A 186 -10.96 21.20 16.96
N GLY A 187 -10.95 20.97 15.64
CA GLY A 187 -11.76 19.91 15.05
C GLY A 187 -11.34 18.57 15.63
N HIS A 188 -12.29 17.78 16.15
CA HIS A 188 -11.99 16.55 16.87
C HIS A 188 -13.16 15.56 16.83
N ILE A 189 -12.86 14.33 17.23
CA ILE A 189 -13.88 13.36 17.65
C ILE A 189 -13.87 13.25 19.17
N GLU A 190 -15.05 13.23 19.78
CA GLU A 190 -15.20 12.83 21.17
C GLU A 190 -15.39 11.31 21.23
N LEU A 191 -14.67 10.67 22.15
CA LEU A 191 -14.70 9.23 22.31
C LEU A 191 -15.64 8.81 23.43
N SER A 192 -16.36 7.73 23.20
CA SER A 192 -17.09 6.97 24.20
C SER A 192 -16.38 5.65 24.50
N GLY A 193 -16.73 5.03 25.63
CA GLY A 193 -16.23 3.73 26.05
C GLY A 193 -15.04 3.76 27.02
N GLY A 194 -15.10 2.87 28.02
CA GLY A 194 -14.00 2.62 28.96
C GLY A 194 -13.39 3.89 29.58
N THR A 195 -12.05 3.93 29.60
CA THR A 195 -11.27 5.03 30.19
C THR A 195 -11.15 6.27 29.29
N VAL A 196 -11.65 6.19 28.05
CA VAL A 196 -11.57 7.28 27.07
C VAL A 196 -12.88 8.07 26.94
N LEU A 197 -13.88 7.78 27.75
CA LEU A 197 -15.15 8.49 27.76
C LEU A 197 -14.98 10.02 27.91
N GLY A 198 -15.51 10.77 26.96
CA GLY A 198 -15.46 12.23 26.89
C GLY A 198 -14.05 12.79 26.62
N ARG A 199 -13.12 11.97 26.13
CA ARG A 199 -11.79 12.41 25.69
C ARG A 199 -11.85 12.85 24.22
N GLN A 200 -11.09 13.89 23.88
CA GLN A 200 -11.00 14.36 22.50
C GLN A 200 -9.82 13.74 21.76
N TRP A 201 -10.05 13.22 20.56
CA TRP A 201 -8.97 12.95 19.60
C TRP A 201 -8.94 14.10 18.58
N ASP A 202 -8.10 15.08 18.85
CA ASP A 202 -7.97 16.29 18.03
C ASP A 202 -7.33 16.00 16.67
N SER A 203 -7.78 16.76 15.66
CA SER A 203 -7.30 16.67 14.29
C SER A 203 -5.90 17.27 14.14
N GLY A 204 -5.01 16.45 13.59
CA GLY A 204 -3.65 16.85 13.23
C GLY A 204 -3.59 17.80 12.03
N LYS A 205 -4.70 17.99 11.30
CA LYS A 205 -4.78 18.99 10.24
C LYS A 205 -4.69 20.42 10.76
N TYR A 206 -5.12 20.65 12.00
CA TYR A 206 -5.16 21.98 12.63
C TYR A 206 -4.15 22.16 13.75
N GLN A 207 -3.54 21.06 14.24
CA GLN A 207 -2.56 21.10 15.31
C GLN A 207 -1.31 20.29 14.98
N GLU A 208 -0.17 20.98 14.94
CA GLU A 208 1.15 20.37 14.88
C GLU A 208 1.84 20.40 16.26
N VAL A 209 2.59 19.35 16.56
CA VAL A 209 3.34 19.18 17.80
C VAL A 209 4.79 18.83 17.51
N LYS A 210 5.71 19.06 18.46
CA LYS A 210 7.09 18.60 18.31
C LYS A 210 7.09 17.06 18.27
N GLY A 211 7.80 16.47 17.31
CA GLY A 211 7.83 15.00 17.15
C GLY A 211 8.32 14.50 15.79
N GLY A 212 8.43 15.38 14.79
CA GLY A 212 8.92 15.01 13.46
C GLY A 212 10.32 14.39 13.49
N GLN A 213 10.55 13.42 12.61
CA GLN A 213 11.75 12.58 12.58
C GLN A 213 12.45 12.60 11.22
N GLY A 214 13.75 12.32 11.21
CA GLY A 214 14.55 12.20 9.99
C GLY A 214 14.51 13.46 9.11
N VAL A 215 14.61 13.24 7.80
CA VAL A 215 14.56 14.32 6.80
C VAL A 215 13.23 15.08 6.85
N LEU A 216 12.11 14.37 7.05
CA LEU A 216 10.78 14.98 7.17
C LEU A 216 10.69 15.91 8.38
N GLY A 217 11.28 15.51 9.51
CA GLY A 217 11.42 16.35 10.69
C GLY A 217 12.24 17.61 10.39
N ALA A 218 13.37 17.49 9.67
CA ALA A 218 14.20 18.64 9.33
C ALA A 218 13.45 19.68 8.49
N VAL A 219 12.67 19.25 7.48
CA VAL A 219 11.92 20.18 6.62
C VAL A 219 10.67 20.77 7.28
N ASN A 220 10.08 20.07 8.26
CA ASN A 220 8.89 20.53 8.99
C ASN A 220 9.22 21.17 10.35
N GLY A 221 10.45 21.67 10.54
CA GLY A 221 10.84 22.36 11.78
C GLY A 221 10.79 21.48 13.04
N GLY A 222 10.95 20.17 12.88
CA GLY A 222 10.85 19.15 13.93
C GLY A 222 9.43 18.87 14.39
N LYS A 223 8.43 19.35 13.65
CA LYS A 223 7.01 19.15 13.96
C LYS A 223 6.38 18.05 13.12
N GLU A 224 5.24 17.59 13.60
CA GLU A 224 4.36 16.65 12.93
C GLU A 224 2.91 16.89 13.37
N PRO A 225 1.91 16.45 12.60
CA PRO A 225 0.51 16.45 13.03
C PRO A 225 0.30 15.72 14.37
N THR A 226 -0.57 16.27 15.21
CA THR A 226 -1.01 15.60 16.44
C THR A 226 -1.78 14.32 16.10
N GLY A 227 -1.65 13.27 16.92
CA GLY A 227 -2.39 12.02 16.71
C GLY A 227 -2.03 10.94 17.73
N ARG A 228 -2.16 9.66 17.36
CA ARG A 228 -1.89 8.50 18.23
C ARG A 228 -1.12 7.39 17.49
N HIS A 229 -0.47 6.53 18.26
CA HIS A 229 0.16 5.29 17.78
C HIS A 229 -0.58 4.06 18.31
N PRO A 230 -1.84 3.82 17.87
CA PRO A 230 -2.61 2.66 18.34
C PRO A 230 -2.01 1.32 17.90
N PHE A 231 -1.08 1.33 16.94
CA PHE A 231 -0.42 0.13 16.39
C PHE A 231 1.11 0.18 16.54
N GLY A 232 1.60 0.91 17.54
CA GLY A 232 3.02 1.14 17.72
C GLY A 232 3.59 2.20 16.79
N GLU A 233 4.92 2.26 16.75
CA GLU A 233 5.66 3.39 16.16
C GLU A 233 5.74 3.37 14.64
N ALA A 234 5.27 2.31 13.98
CA ALA A 234 5.40 2.13 12.54
C ALA A 234 4.68 3.24 11.75
N PHE A 235 3.51 3.65 12.22
CA PHE A 235 2.77 4.79 11.68
C PHE A 235 1.95 5.48 12.77
N LYS A 236 1.69 6.78 12.57
CA LYS A 236 0.76 7.54 13.39
C LYS A 236 -0.62 7.56 12.72
N VAL A 237 -1.66 7.30 13.51
CA VAL A 237 -3.05 7.53 13.12
C VAL A 237 -3.44 8.93 13.54
N VAL A 238 -3.94 9.70 12.60
CA VAL A 238 -4.28 11.13 12.77
C VAL A 238 -5.70 11.34 12.28
N ILE A 239 -6.55 11.97 13.10
CA ILE A 239 -7.81 12.52 12.60
C ILE A 239 -7.45 13.65 11.65
N TRP A 240 -7.91 13.59 10.41
CA TRP A 240 -7.51 14.53 9.37
C TRP A 240 -8.63 15.52 9.08
N ASP A 241 -9.74 15.05 8.52
CA ASP A 241 -10.94 15.85 8.30
C ASP A 241 -12.03 15.49 9.30
N VAL A 242 -12.84 16.49 9.63
CA VAL A 242 -14.04 16.34 10.46
C VAL A 242 -15.19 17.09 9.80
N SER A 243 -16.36 16.48 9.81
CA SER A 243 -17.61 17.08 9.35
C SER A 243 -18.66 16.89 10.44
N GLU A 244 -18.87 17.95 11.22
CA GLU A 244 -19.87 17.96 12.29
C GLU A 244 -21.29 17.79 11.74
N THR A 245 -21.60 18.42 10.61
CA THR A 245 -22.93 18.31 9.97
C THR A 245 -23.23 16.92 9.45
N GLN A 246 -22.21 16.16 9.03
CA GLN A 246 -22.37 14.79 8.58
C GLN A 246 -22.13 13.77 9.70
N GLY A 247 -21.60 14.19 10.85
CA GLY A 247 -21.16 13.31 11.92
C GLY A 247 -20.01 12.38 11.51
N THR A 248 -19.14 12.80 10.58
CA THR A 248 -18.07 11.96 10.02
C THR A 248 -16.68 12.53 10.26
N ALA A 249 -15.69 11.64 10.37
CA ALA A 249 -14.28 12.00 10.42
C ALA A 249 -13.47 11.09 9.51
N SER A 250 -12.41 11.64 8.90
CA SER A 250 -11.42 10.86 8.16
C SER A 250 -10.17 10.65 9.01
N MET A 251 -9.50 9.52 8.79
CA MET A 251 -8.22 9.21 9.41
C MET A 251 -7.14 9.11 8.34
N ALA A 252 -5.95 9.62 8.67
CA ALA A 252 -4.76 9.49 7.86
C ALA A 252 -3.68 8.71 8.62
N MET A 253 -2.89 7.93 7.87
CA MET A 253 -1.70 7.25 8.37
C MET A 253 -0.45 8.03 7.96
N PHE A 254 0.35 8.42 8.94
CA PHE A 254 1.63 9.09 8.72
C PHE A 254 2.78 8.15 9.03
N PHE A 255 3.59 7.83 8.02
CA PHE A 255 4.76 6.97 8.13
C PHE A 255 6.03 7.79 8.39
N ARG A 256 7.01 7.20 9.07
CA ARG A 256 8.30 7.85 9.38
C ARG A 256 9.30 7.79 8.23
N ILE A 257 9.03 6.97 7.22
CA ILE A 257 9.87 6.73 6.05
C ILE A 257 9.07 7.16 4.82
N CYS A 258 9.70 7.88 3.90
CA CYS A 258 9.23 8.03 2.54
C CYS A 258 10.13 7.18 1.65
N SER A 259 9.61 6.08 1.13
CA SER A 259 10.28 5.39 0.03
C SER A 259 9.83 6.07 -1.26
N ARG A 260 10.75 6.79 -1.94
CA ARG A 260 10.49 7.21 -3.32
C ARG A 260 10.37 5.95 -4.19
N GLY A 261 9.18 5.73 -4.73
CA GLY A 261 8.99 4.91 -5.94
C GLY A 261 9.25 5.74 -7.19
#